data_AF-A0A523AB95-F1
#
_entry.id   AF-A0A523AB95-F1
#
_cell.length_a   1.000
_cell.length_b   1.000
_cell.length_c   1.000
_cell.angle_alpha   90.00
_cell.angle_beta   90.00
_cell.angle_gamma   90.00
#
_symmetry.space_group_name_H-M   'P 1'
#
loop_
_entity.id
_entity.type
_entity.pdbx_description
1 polymer ?
#
loop_
_entity_poly.entity_id
_entity_poly.type
_entity_poly.pdbx_seq_one_letter_code
_entity_poly.pdbx_strand_id
1 'polypeptide(L)'
;MIWSYRAIKNPAARKKWLMLITALLIIFFSYGAYRVLTGENWIRIALLLVLFSLFIFLYAIITLGKPRYYSIDDDFIIYKPFKTRL
;
A
#
# COMPACT_ATOMS: atom_id res chain seq x y z
N MET A 1 -0.83 -25.29 11.78
CA MET A 1 -0.90 -24.36 12.93
C MET A 1 -1.21 -22.96 12.41
N ILE A 2 -2.29 -22.32 12.87
CA ILE A 2 -2.67 -20.98 12.39
C ILE A 2 -1.91 -19.95 13.23
N TRP A 3 -0.88 -19.33 12.65
CA TRP A 3 -0.14 -18.26 13.31
C TRP A 3 -0.78 -16.91 13.00
N SER A 4 -0.99 -16.06 14.01
CA SER A 4 -1.43 -14.68 13.79
C SER A 4 -0.23 -13.73 13.94
N TYR A 5 0.10 -13.00 12.88
CA TYR A 5 1.21 -12.04 12.88
C TYR A 5 0.75 -10.73 12.23
N ARG A 6 1.23 -9.59 12.73
CA ARG A 6 1.01 -8.30 12.06
C ARG A 6 1.95 -8.19 10.86
N ALA A 7 1.48 -7.64 9.76
CA ALA A 7 2.30 -7.46 8.56
C ALA A 7 3.55 -6.59 8.82
N ILE A 8 3.49 -5.67 9.78
CA ILE A 8 4.64 -4.88 10.26
C ILE A 8 5.81 -5.76 10.73
N LYS A 9 5.51 -6.90 11.38
CA LYS A 9 6.53 -7.79 11.94
C LYS A 9 7.17 -8.71 10.89
N ASN A 10 6.62 -8.77 9.67
CA ASN A 10 7.18 -9.55 8.56
C ASN A 10 7.87 -8.60 7.56
N PRO A 11 9.21 -8.63 7.43
CA PRO A 11 9.95 -7.69 6.57
C PRO A 11 9.61 -7.85 5.08
N ALA A 12 9.37 -9.08 4.61
CA ALA A 12 9.04 -9.36 3.21
C ALA A 12 7.64 -8.83 2.85
N ALA A 13 6.64 -9.07 3.72
CA ALA A 13 5.29 -8.55 3.53
C ALA A 13 5.27 -7.01 3.63
N ARG A 14 5.99 -6.44 4.60
CA ARG A 14 6.14 -4.98 4.75
C ARG A 14 6.73 -4.35 3.50
N LYS A 15 7.79 -4.92 2.93
CA LYS A 15 8.43 -4.41 1.71
C LYS A 15 7.45 -4.40 0.52
N LYS A 16 6.70 -5.49 0.32
CA LYS A 16 5.69 -5.58 -0.75
C LYS A 16 4.59 -4.52 -0.59
N TRP A 17 4.08 -4.33 0.62
CA TRP A 17 3.07 -3.31 0.89
C TRP A 17 3.59 -1.89 0.70
N LEU A 18 4.79 -1.59 1.18
CA LEU A 18 5.42 -0.29 0.97
C LEU A 18 5.64 0.00 -0.52
N MET A 19 6.11 -1.00 -1.30
CA MET A 19 6.26 -0.86 -2.76
C MET A 19 4.93 -0.57 -3.46
N LEU A 20 3.84 -1.24 -3.05
CA LEU A 20 2.52 -0.99 -3.61
C LEU A 20 2.03 0.43 -3.28
N ILE A 21 2.21 0.88 -2.04
CA ILE A 21 1.84 2.23 -1.60
C ILE A 21 2.64 3.29 -2.38
N THR A 22 3.96 3.13 -2.50
CA THR A 22 4.78 4.08 -3.24
C THR A 22 4.45 4.09 -4.72
N ALA A 23 4.19 2.94 -5.34
CA ALA A 23 3.77 2.88 -6.74
C ALA A 23 2.45 3.64 -6.98
N LEU A 24 1.45 3.45 -6.10
CA LEU A 24 0.18 4.18 -6.19
C LEU A 24 0.36 5.69 -6.06
N LEU A 25 1.20 6.14 -5.12
CA LEU A 25 1.51 7.56 -4.96
C LEU A 25 2.19 8.10 -6.22
N ILE A 26 3.23 7.43 -6.73
CA ILE A 26 3.95 7.86 -7.94
C ILE A 26 2.98 8.04 -9.11
N ILE A 27 2.13 7.04 -9.40
CA ILE A 27 1.15 7.11 -10.49
C ILE A 27 0.21 8.30 -10.31
N PHE A 28 -0.30 8.51 -9.11
CA PHE A 28 -1.25 9.58 -8.83
C PHE A 28 -0.61 10.98 -8.91
N PHE A 29 0.61 11.14 -8.38
CA PHE A 29 1.36 12.39 -8.49
C PHE A 29 1.76 12.69 -9.93
N SER A 30 2.19 11.69 -10.71
CA SER A 30 2.47 11.85 -12.14
C SER A 30 1.23 12.27 -12.92
N TYR A 31 0.06 11.67 -12.63
CA TYR A 31 -1.20 12.10 -13.24
C TYR A 31 -1.58 13.53 -12.84
N GLY A 32 -1.43 13.90 -11.56
CA GLY A 32 -1.64 15.27 -11.10
C GLY A 32 -0.75 16.28 -11.82
N ALA A 33 0.54 15.97 -11.97
CA ALA A 33 1.50 16.80 -12.71
C ALA A 33 1.09 16.96 -14.17
N TYR A 34 0.70 15.87 -14.84
CA TYR A 34 0.17 15.93 -16.21
C TYR A 34 -1.04 16.86 -16.32
N ARG A 35 -1.99 16.79 -15.39
CA ARG A 35 -3.19 17.64 -15.40
C ARG A 35 -2.87 19.12 -15.20
N VAL A 36 -1.92 19.44 -14.33
CA VAL A 36 -1.42 20.82 -14.15
C VAL A 36 -0.81 21.33 -15.45
N LEU A 37 0.01 20.52 -16.13
CA LEU A 37 0.62 20.89 -17.42
C LEU A 37 -0.42 21.11 -18.53
N THR A 38 -1.56 20.41 -18.49
CA THR A 38 -2.67 20.64 -19.44
C THR A 38 -3.51 21.88 -19.15
N GLY A 39 -3.15 22.69 -18.15
CA GLY A 39 -3.79 23.97 -17.86
C GLY A 39 -4.99 23.89 -16.91
N GLU A 40 -5.18 22.78 -16.21
CA GLU A 40 -6.20 22.70 -15.17
C GLU A 40 -5.85 23.51 -13.92
N ASN A 41 -6.88 23.85 -13.13
CA ASN A 41 -6.70 24.62 -11.89
C ASN A 41 -5.83 23.87 -10.87
N TRP A 42 -4.65 24.41 -10.60
CA TRP A 42 -3.65 23.84 -9.71
C TRP A 42 -4.14 23.64 -8.28
N ILE A 43 -5.03 24.52 -7.76
CA ILE A 43 -5.58 24.43 -6.40
C ILE A 43 -6.45 23.18 -6.28
N ARG A 44 -7.29 22.93 -7.29
CA ARG A 44 -8.17 21.76 -7.33
C ARG A 44 -7.35 20.46 -7.37
N ILE A 45 -6.30 20.43 -8.18
CA ILE A 45 -5.42 19.27 -8.27
C ILE A 45 -4.67 19.05 -6.96
N ALA A 46 -4.14 20.10 -6.34
CA ALA A 46 -3.47 20.03 -5.05
C ALA A 46 -4.38 19.45 -3.96
N LEU A 47 -5.64 19.89 -3.89
CA LEU A 47 -6.64 19.34 -2.96
C LEU A 47 -6.89 17.85 -3.20
N LEU A 48 -7.02 17.42 -4.46
CA LEU A 48 -7.20 16.01 -4.80
C LEU A 48 -5.98 15.16 -4.44
N LEU A 49 -4.76 15.67 -4.70
CA LEU A 49 -3.49 15.04 -4.31
C LEU A 49 -3.40 14.83 -2.79
N VAL A 50 -3.77 15.84 -2.00
CA VAL A 50 -3.77 15.76 -0.54
C VAL A 50 -4.80 14.74 -0.04
N LEU A 51 -6.05 14.82 -0.51
CA LEU A 51 -7.11 13.91 -0.09
C LEU A 51 -6.77 12.46 -0.42
N PHE A 52 -6.33 12.19 -1.65
CA PHE A 52 -5.97 10.84 -2.06
C PHE A 52 -4.78 10.30 -1.28
N SER A 53 -3.75 11.13 -1.06
CA SER A 53 -2.61 10.74 -0.23
C SER A 53 -3.06 10.37 1.18
N LEU A 54 -3.96 11.15 1.78
CA LEU A 54 -4.53 10.86 3.10
C LEU A 54 -5.28 9.51 3.12
N PHE A 55 -6.09 9.21 2.09
CA PHE A 55 -6.74 7.90 1.96
C PHE A 55 -5.73 6.75 1.82
N ILE A 56 -4.67 6.93 1.03
CA ILE A 56 -3.60 5.93 0.92
C ILE A 56 -2.92 5.70 2.26
N PHE A 57 -2.60 6.76 3.00
CA PHE A 57 -1.97 6.62 4.31
C PHE A 57 -2.89 5.92 5.32
N LEU A 58 -4.18 6.27 5.36
CA LEU A 58 -5.15 5.56 6.21
C LEU A 58 -5.25 4.08 5.83
N TYR A 59 -5.36 3.78 4.53
CA TYR A 59 -5.37 2.42 4.04
C TYR A 59 -4.10 1.66 4.42
N ALA A 60 -2.93 2.30 4.30
CA ALA A 60 -1.65 1.73 4.69
C ALA A 60 -1.60 1.40 6.19
N ILE A 61 -2.02 2.32 7.06
CA ILE A 61 -2.06 2.12 8.52
C ILE A 61 -2.96 0.94 8.88
N ILE A 62 -4.18 0.91 8.34
CA ILE A 62 -5.15 -0.18 8.60
C ILE A 62 -4.57 -1.51 8.10
N THR A 63 -4.04 -1.53 6.88
CA THR A 63 -3.55 -2.72 6.21
C THR A 63 -2.28 -3.28 6.86
N LEU A 64 -1.38 -2.43 7.35
CA LEU A 64 -0.15 -2.84 8.03
C LEU A 64 -0.41 -3.20 9.50
N GLY A 65 -1.37 -2.53 10.15
CA GLY A 65 -1.73 -2.73 11.55
C GLY A 65 -2.60 -3.97 11.79
N LYS A 66 -3.41 -4.39 10.82
CA LYS A 66 -4.33 -5.53 10.98
C LYS A 66 -3.57 -6.85 11.20
N PRO A 67 -3.89 -7.63 12.26
CA PRO A 67 -3.34 -8.96 12.44
C PRO A 67 -3.86 -9.88 11.32
N ARG A 68 -2.98 -10.71 10.77
CA ARG A 68 -3.33 -11.66 9.71
C ARG A 68 -2.94 -13.06 10.09
N TYR A 69 -3.78 -14.00 9.69
CA TYR A 69 -3.58 -15.42 9.88
C TYR A 69 -2.71 -15.95 8.75
N TYR A 70 -1.68 -16.70 9.11
CA TYR A 70 -0.76 -17.37 8.20
C TYR A 70 -1.05 -18.87 8.24
N SER A 71 -1.25 -19.49 7.09
CA SER A 71 -1.10 -20.94 6.93
C SER A 71 0.32 -21.21 6.45
N ILE A 72 0.96 -22.19 7.07
CA ILE A 72 2.20 -22.78 6.60
C ILE A 72 1.76 -23.99 5.77
N ASP A 73 1.89 -23.88 4.44
CA ASP A 73 1.84 -25.04 3.54
C ASP A 73 3.31 -25.33 3.19
N ASP A 74 3.89 -26.34 3.84
CA ASP A 74 5.25 -26.91 3.69
C ASP A 74 6.41 -25.92 3.41
N ASP A 75 6.44 -25.24 2.25
CA ASP A 75 7.48 -24.27 1.84
C ASP A 75 7.03 -22.79 1.85
N PHE A 76 5.75 -22.49 2.10
CA PHE A 76 5.18 -21.15 1.91
C PHE A 76 4.42 -20.66 3.14
N ILE A 77 4.75 -19.42 3.55
CA ILE A 77 3.88 -18.62 4.40
C ILE A 77 2.87 -17.91 3.49
N ILE A 78 1.66 -18.46 3.41
CA ILE A 78 0.59 -17.89 2.59
C ILE A 78 -0.02 -16.70 3.34
N TYR A 79 0.22 -15.51 2.79
CA TYR A 79 -0.42 -14.27 3.18
C TYR A 79 -1.38 -13.87 2.05
N LYS A 80 -2.64 -13.52 2.33
CA LYS A 80 -3.53 -12.92 1.30
C LYS A 80 -3.41 -11.39 1.33
N PRO A 81 -3.23 -10.72 0.17
CA PRO A 81 -3.18 -11.27 -1.19
C PRO A 81 -1.81 -11.78 -1.68
N PHE A 82 -0.71 -11.49 -0.98
CA PHE A 82 0.65 -11.80 -1.45
C PHE A 82 1.22 -13.11 -0.90
N LYS A 83 1.35 -14.14 -1.73
CA LYS A 83 2.13 -15.33 -1.37
C LYS A 83 3.61 -14.93 -1.18
N THR A 84 4.23 -15.34 -0.08
CA THR A 84 5.65 -15.06 0.23
C THR A 84 6.32 -16.36 0.62
N ARG A 85 7.43 -16.70 -0.05
CA ARG A 85 8.37 -17.70 0.48
C ARG A 85 9.12 -17.08 1.65
N LEU A 86 9.33 -17.87 2.69
CA LEU A 86 10.30 -17.54 3.74
C LEU A 86 11.71 -17.64 3.17
#